data_AF-A0AAD5N186-F1
#
_entry.id   AF-A0AAD5N186-F1
#
_cell.length_a   1.000
_cell.length_b   1.000
_cell.length_c   1.000
_cell.angle_alpha   90.00
_cell.angle_beta   90.00
_cell.angle_gamma   90.00
#
_symmetry.space_group_name_H-M   'P 1'
#
loop_
_entity.id
_entity.type
_entity.pdbx_description
1 polymer ?
#
loop_
_entity_poly.entity_id
_entity_poly.type
_entity_poly.pdbx_seq_one_letter_code
_entity_poly.pdbx_strand_id
1 'polypeptide(L)'
;MSGFRLPTSMVFTSSASAPIQLPGGIATTSDAAKLFVSRLVMQAIMNIIMANLYNTMWQGVVNRAVRMLAAGPFASHFVSAFATVS
;
A
#
# COMPACT_ATOMS: atom_id res chain seq x y z
N MET A 1 -33.66 -23.14 17.60
CA MET A 1 -33.47 -22.69 16.20
C MET A 1 -32.59 -21.44 16.23
N SER A 2 -31.30 -21.60 15.99
CA SER A 2 -30.30 -20.52 16.01
C SER A 2 -30.33 -19.78 14.67
N GLY A 3 -30.73 -18.51 14.69
CA GLY A 3 -30.85 -17.68 13.50
C GLY A 3 -29.52 -17.04 13.14
N PHE A 4 -28.82 -17.62 12.16
CA PHE A 4 -27.72 -16.96 11.46
C PHE A 4 -28.21 -15.61 10.91
N ARG A 5 -27.60 -14.50 11.34
CA ARG A 5 -27.84 -13.18 10.75
C ARG A 5 -26.63 -12.79 9.91
N LEU A 6 -26.90 -12.52 8.63
CA LEU A 6 -25.92 -11.95 7.71
C LEU A 6 -25.43 -10.60 8.27
N PRO A 7 -24.15 -10.24 8.09
CA PRO A 7 -23.68 -8.90 8.39
C PRO A 7 -24.47 -7.90 7.55
N THR A 8 -24.95 -6.82 8.19
CA THR A 8 -25.63 -5.71 7.51
C THR A 8 -24.83 -5.28 6.29
N SER A 9 -25.48 -5.24 5.13
CA SER A 9 -24.85 -4.96 3.83
C SER A 9 -23.92 -3.75 3.91
N MET A 10 -22.67 -3.90 3.47
CA MET A 10 -21.75 -2.78 3.32
C MET A 10 -22.28 -1.89 2.19
N VAL A 11 -22.83 -0.72 2.56
CA VAL A 11 -23.33 0.26 1.61
C VAL A 11 -22.13 1.01 1.04
N PHE A 12 -21.77 0.68 -0.19
CA PHE A 12 -20.82 1.49 -0.96
C PHE A 12 -21.60 2.56 -1.70
N THR A 13 -21.34 3.82 -1.36
CA THR A 13 -21.90 4.98 -2.06
C THR A 13 -20.79 5.66 -2.84
N SER A 14 -21.06 5.92 -4.12
CA SER A 14 -20.18 6.63 -5.04
C SER A 14 -20.46 8.14 -5.09
N SER A 15 -21.29 8.67 -4.18
CA SER A 15 -21.54 10.11 -4.10
C SER A 15 -20.45 10.80 -3.28
N ALA A 16 -19.86 11.86 -3.84
CA ALA A 16 -18.88 12.73 -3.19
C ALA A 16 -19.41 13.47 -1.93
N SER A 17 -20.62 13.13 -1.50
CA SER A 17 -21.34 13.73 -0.38
C SER A 17 -21.62 12.74 0.75
N ALA A 18 -21.10 11.52 0.67
CA ALA A 18 -21.24 10.54 1.74
C ALA A 18 -20.29 10.88 2.88
N PRO A 19 -20.81 11.27 4.04
CA PRO A 19 -19.96 11.77 5.08
C PRO A 19 -19.33 10.62 5.86
N ILE A 20 -18.01 10.59 5.85
CA ILE A 20 -17.22 9.69 6.68
C ILE A 20 -17.45 10.10 8.14
N GLN A 21 -17.91 9.14 8.96
CA GLN A 21 -18.05 9.34 10.40
C GLN A 21 -16.65 9.41 11.02
N LEU A 22 -16.15 10.63 11.20
CA LEU A 22 -15.04 10.88 12.13
C LEU A 22 -15.58 10.77 13.56
N PRO A 23 -14.74 10.46 14.58
CA PRO A 23 -15.14 10.60 15.97
C PRO A 23 -15.68 12.03 16.19
N GLY A 24 -17.01 12.16 16.33
CA GLY A 24 -17.71 13.45 16.40
C GLY A 24 -18.77 13.73 15.30
N GLY A 25 -18.93 12.86 14.29
CA GLY A 25 -20.00 12.95 13.28
C GLY A 25 -19.57 13.45 11.90
N ILE A 26 -20.54 13.93 11.12
CA ILE A 26 -20.37 14.44 9.75
C ILE A 26 -19.79 15.85 9.81
N ALA A 27 -18.58 16.02 9.31
CA ALA A 27 -17.92 17.31 9.17
C ALA A 27 -18.63 18.21 8.13
N THR A 28 -19.44 19.19 8.56
CA THR A 28 -20.11 20.16 7.67
C THR A 28 -19.38 21.50 7.56
N THR A 29 -18.24 21.65 8.24
CA THR A 29 -17.45 22.89 8.25
C THR A 29 -16.27 22.81 7.28
N SER A 30 -15.86 23.96 6.73
CA SER A 30 -14.70 24.07 5.85
C SER A 30 -13.39 23.64 6.53
N ASP A 31 -13.26 23.86 7.83
CA ASP A 31 -12.09 23.43 8.61
C ASP A 31 -11.99 21.92 8.73
N ALA A 32 -13.12 21.24 8.93
CA ALA A 32 -13.15 19.79 9.01
C ALA A 32 -12.88 19.14 7.63
N ALA A 33 -13.33 19.76 6.54
CA ALA A 33 -12.96 19.35 5.18
C ALA A 33 -11.45 19.51 4.92
N LYS A 34 -10.82 20.62 5.35
CA LYS A 34 -9.36 20.82 5.24
C LYS A 34 -8.58 19.77 6.02
N LEU A 35 -9.03 19.42 7.23
CA LEU A 35 -8.42 18.36 8.02
C LEU A 35 -8.55 16.99 7.36
N PHE A 36 -9.71 16.69 6.76
CA PHE A 36 -9.89 15.45 5.99
C PHE A 36 -8.92 15.38 4.79
N VAL A 37 -8.85 16.43 3.98
CA VAL A 37 -7.93 16.51 2.83
C VAL A 37 -6.49 16.39 3.30
N SER A 38 -6.10 17.07 4.38
CA SER A 38 -4.76 16.98 4.96
C SER A 38 -4.40 15.54 5.36
N ARG A 39 -5.32 14.82 6.02
CA ARG A 39 -5.13 13.41 6.39
C ARG A 39 -5.06 12.49 5.17
N LEU A 40 -5.91 12.71 4.17
CA LEU A 40 -5.91 11.93 2.93
C LEU A 40 -4.60 12.10 2.16
N VAL A 41 -4.15 13.36 2.01
CA VAL A 41 -2.88 13.68 1.35
C VAL A 41 -1.71 13.08 2.12
N MET A 42 -1.69 13.20 3.45
CA MET A 42 -0.65 12.58 4.28
C MET A 42 -0.62 11.07 4.11
N GLN A 43 -1.78 10.40 4.15
CA GLN A 43 -1.85 8.95 3.95
C GLN A 43 -1.39 8.53 2.55
N ALA A 44 -1.77 9.27 1.51
CA ALA A 44 -1.36 9.00 0.13
C ALA A 44 0.17 9.13 -0.04
N ILE A 45 0.76 10.20 0.52
CA ILE A 45 2.21 10.40 0.51
C ILE A 45 2.91 9.25 1.23
N MET A 46 2.42 8.86 2.41
CA MET A 46 2.99 7.72 3.16
C MET A 46 2.93 6.43 2.35
N ASN A 47 1.80 6.13 1.70
CA ASN A 47 1.66 4.93 0.87
C ASN A 47 2.68 4.92 -0.28
N ILE A 48 2.87 6.06 -0.96
CA ILE A 48 3.83 6.20 -2.07
C ILE A 48 5.27 6.05 -1.57
N ILE A 49 5.61 6.70 -0.45
CA ILE A 49 6.95 6.61 0.14
C ILE A 49 7.25 5.17 0.54
N MET A 50 6.33 4.49 1.23
CA MET A 50 6.54 3.12 1.69
C MET A 50 6.68 2.14 0.52
N ALA A 51 5.90 2.32 -0.56
CA ALA A 51 6.05 1.53 -1.78
C ALA A 51 7.42 1.74 -2.44
N ASN A 52 7.86 2.99 -2.59
CA ASN A 52 9.17 3.30 -3.17
C ASN A 52 10.34 2.80 -2.29
N LEU A 53 10.23 2.94 -0.97
CA LEU A 53 11.21 2.44 -0.03
C LEU A 53 11.32 0.91 -0.10
N TYR A 54 10.18 0.22 -0.13
CA TYR A 54 10.10 -1.24 -0.28
C TYR A 54 10.81 -1.70 -1.55
N ASN A 55 10.51 -1.07 -2.70
CA ASN A 55 11.17 -1.39 -3.97
C ASN A 55 12.69 -1.16 -3.91
N THR A 56 13.14 -0.07 -3.29
CA THR A 56 14.57 0.25 -3.17
C THR A 56 15.32 -0.78 -2.31
N MET A 57 14.73 -1.19 -1.18
CA MET A 57 15.30 -2.23 -0.32
C MET A 57 15.36 -3.58 -1.04
N TRP A 58 14.29 -3.96 -1.74
CA TRP A 58 14.24 -5.19 -2.50
C TRP A 58 15.24 -5.21 -3.66
N GLN A 59 15.43 -4.10 -4.36
CA GLN A 59 16.48 -4.00 -5.37
C GLN A 59 17.87 -4.27 -4.77
N GLY A 60 18.16 -3.76 -3.56
CA GLY A 60 19.42 -4.05 -2.87
C GLY A 60 19.61 -5.55 -2.58
N VAL A 61 18.57 -6.22 -2.07
CA VAL A 61 18.57 -7.66 -1.81
C VAL A 61 18.76 -8.45 -3.11
N VAL A 62 18.00 -8.12 -4.14
CA VAL A 62 18.04 -8.79 -5.45
C VAL A 62 19.39 -8.60 -6.12
N ASN A 63 19.95 -7.39 -6.12
CA ASN A 63 21.29 -7.12 -6.67
C ASN A 63 22.36 -7.95 -5.96
N ARG A 64 22.24 -8.10 -4.63
CA ARG A 64 23.16 -8.95 -3.86
C ARG A 64 23.00 -10.42 -4.23
N ALA A 65 21.77 -10.91 -4.38
CA ALA A 65 21.51 -12.29 -4.79
C ALA A 65 22.08 -12.58 -6.19
N VAL A 66 21.85 -11.70 -7.16
CA VAL A 66 22.40 -11.81 -8.52
C VAL A 66 23.93 -11.83 -8.49
N ARG A 67 24.57 -10.94 -7.71
CA ARG A 67 26.04 -10.94 -7.55
C ARG A 67 26.55 -12.24 -6.93
N MET A 68 25.90 -12.75 -5.90
CA MET A 68 26.27 -14.02 -5.27
C MET A 68 26.09 -15.20 -6.21
N LEU A 69 25.05 -15.19 -7.05
CA LEU A 69 24.83 -16.21 -8.07
C LEU A 69 25.91 -16.15 -9.16
N ALA A 70 26.22 -14.94 -9.63
CA ALA A 70 27.20 -14.71 -10.70
C ALA A 70 28.67 -14.89 -10.27
N ALA A 71 28.98 -14.74 -8.98
CA ALA A 71 30.35 -14.88 -8.45
C ALA A 71 30.54 -16.14 -7.56
N GLY A 72 29.46 -16.87 -7.28
CA GLY A 72 29.46 -18.01 -6.38
C GLY A 72 29.95 -19.31 -7.03
N PRO A 73 30.00 -20.41 -6.26
CA PRO A 73 30.46 -21.72 -6.73
C PRO A 73 29.62 -22.29 -7.89
N PHE A 74 28.44 -21.72 -8.14
CA PHE A 74 27.56 -22.09 -9.24
C PHE A 74 27.66 -21.19 -10.47
N ALA A 75 28.53 -20.17 -10.45
CA ALA A 75 28.67 -19.22 -11.55
C ALA A 75 29.01 -19.89 -12.89
N SER A 76 29.74 -21.00 -12.87
CA SER A 76 30.10 -21.79 -14.05
C SER A 76 28.91 -22.50 -14.72
N HIS A 77 27.75 -22.58 -14.05
CA HIS A 77 26.56 -23.23 -14.58
C HIS A 77 25.64 -22.29 -15.38
N PHE A 78 25.95 -20.98 -15.43
CA PHE A 78 25.11 -20.00 -16.10
C PHE A 78 25.98 -18.99 -16.87
N VAL A 79 25.54 -18.59 -18.07
CA VAL A 79 26.23 -17.56 -18.86
C VAL A 79 25.97 -16.15 -18.30
N SER A 80 24.79 -15.93 -17.70
CA SER A 80 24.42 -14.67 -17.05
C SER A 80 23.35 -14.88 -15.99
N ALA A 81 23.24 -13.93 -15.05
CA ALA A 81 22.23 -13.87 -14.01
C ALA A 81 21.59 -12.49 -13.97
N PHE A 82 20.26 -12.42 -13.93
CA PHE A 82 19.49 -11.20 -13.76
C PHE A 82 18.22 -11.50 -12.96
N ALA A 83 17.66 -10.46 -12.35
CA ALA A 83 16.41 -10.55 -11.62
C ALA A 83 15.66 -9.23 -11.72
N THR A 84 14.33 -9.30 -11.68
CA THR A 84 13.45 -8.16 -11.89
C THR A 84 12.60 -7.94 -10.65
N VAL A 85 12.51 -6.70 -10.21
CA VAL A 85 11.56 -6.25 -9.18
C VAL A 85 10.43 -5.54 -9.91
N SER A 86 9.22 -6.10 -9.82
CA SER A 86 7.99 -5.63 -10.49
C SER A 86 6.92 -5.27 -9.48
#